data_AF-A0A523AU73-F1
#
_entry.id   AF-A0A523AU73-F1
#
_cell.length_a   1.000
_cell.length_b   1.000
_cell.length_c   1.000
_cell.angle_alpha   90.00
_cell.angle_beta   90.00
_cell.angle_gamma   90.00
#
_symmetry.space_group_name_H-M   'P 1'
#
loop_
_entity.id
_entity.type
_entity.pdbx_description
1 polymer ?
#
loop_
_entity_poly.entity_id
_entity_poly.type
_entity_poly.pdbx_seq_one_letter_code
_entity_poly.pdbx_strand_id
1 'polypeptide(L)'
;MSLPWSEKYRPRRLSEVVGQKAALQKVREWVEGWRRGAPPKRALLLYGPPGSGKTTVAQALAQEMGWDLIQLNASDQRTFEVLKRVAGEAALTGTLTGRGGR
;
A
#
# COMPACT_ATOMS: atom_id res chain seq x y z
N MET A 1 11.38 24.90 2.85
CA MET A 1 12.05 24.12 1.79
C MET A 1 10.98 23.53 0.87
N SER A 2 11.08 23.72 -0.45
CA SER A 2 10.11 23.16 -1.40
C SER A 2 10.32 21.65 -1.53
N LEU A 3 9.23 20.88 -1.55
CA LEU A 3 9.29 19.44 -1.80
C LEU A 3 9.86 19.15 -3.19
N PRO A 4 10.63 18.06 -3.36
CA PRO A 4 11.05 17.59 -4.67
C PRO A 4 9.82 17.26 -5.53
N TRP A 5 9.92 17.48 -6.83
CA TRP A 5 8.78 17.32 -7.75
C TRP A 5 8.17 15.92 -7.74
N SER A 6 9.01 14.90 -7.55
CA SER A 6 8.59 13.50 -7.43
C SER A 6 7.67 13.24 -6.24
N GLU A 7 7.82 14.00 -5.15
CA GLU A 7 6.94 13.94 -3.98
C GLU A 7 5.72 14.84 -4.17
N LYS A 8 5.92 16.04 -4.72
CA LYS A 8 4.86 17.02 -4.95
C LYS A 8 3.77 16.49 -5.87
N TYR A 9 4.15 15.78 -6.94
CA TYR A 9 3.25 15.23 -7.94
C TYR A 9 3.09 13.72 -7.84
N ARG A 10 3.42 13.11 -6.69
CA ARG A 10 3.18 11.69 -6.47
C ARG A 10 1.67 11.39 -6.56
N PRO A 11 1.24 10.43 -7.40
CA PRO A 11 -0.13 9.94 -7.44
C PRO A 11 -0.64 9.57 -6.04
N ARG A 12 -1.83 10.08 -5.70
CA ARG A 12 -2.55 9.76 -4.46
C ARG A 12 -3.69 8.78 -4.68
N ARG A 13 -4.11 8.63 -5.94
CA ARG A 13 -5.14 7.68 -6.38
C ARG A 13 -4.61 6.79 -7.50
N LEU A 14 -5.17 5.59 -7.62
CA LEU A 14 -4.84 4.66 -8.70
C LEU A 14 -5.18 5.23 -10.08
N SER A 15 -6.15 6.13 -10.18
CA SER A 15 -6.52 6.83 -11.42
C SER A 15 -5.47 7.85 -11.89
N GLU A 16 -4.63 8.34 -10.99
CA GLU A 16 -3.57 9.31 -11.29
C GLU A 16 -2.28 8.62 -11.77
N VAL A 17 -2.20 7.29 -11.65
CA VAL A 17 -1.08 6.50 -12.15
C VAL A 17 -1.19 6.40 -13.67
N VAL A 18 -0.25 7.05 -14.36
CA VAL A 18 -0.21 7.05 -15.83
C VAL A 18 0.32 5.71 -16.35
N GLY A 19 -0.47 5.05 -17.21
CA GLY A 19 -0.10 3.79 -17.85
C GLY A 19 -0.48 2.53 -17.04
N GLN A 20 0.15 1.40 -17.37
CA GLN A 20 0.02 0.13 -16.62
C GLN A 20 -1.42 -0.37 -16.40
N LYS A 21 -2.33 -0.10 -17.35
CA LYS A 21 -3.77 -0.41 -17.24
C LYS A 21 -4.05 -1.85 -16.78
N ALA A 22 -3.34 -2.84 -17.35
CA ALA A 22 -3.50 -4.25 -17.01
C ALA A 22 -3.07 -4.57 -15.55
N ALA A 23 -2.01 -3.93 -15.04
CA ALA A 23 -1.58 -4.14 -13.67
C ALA A 23 -2.55 -3.46 -12.69
N LEU A 24 -2.96 -2.23 -12.97
CA LEU A 24 -3.94 -1.49 -12.17
C LEU A 24 -5.29 -2.22 -12.13
N GLN A 25 -5.70 -2.86 -13.23
CA GLN A 25 -6.90 -3.67 -13.26
C GLN A 25 -6.83 -4.86 -12.28
N LYS A 26 -5.72 -5.59 -12.25
CA LYS A 26 -5.51 -6.68 -11.28
C LYS A 26 -5.51 -6.20 -9.84
N VAL A 27 -4.94 -5.02 -9.57
CA VAL A 27 -5.00 -4.40 -8.25
C VAL A 27 -6.44 -4.11 -7.85
N ARG A 28 -7.25 -3.53 -8.75
CA ARG A 28 -8.66 -3.26 -8.49
C ARG A 28 -9.46 -4.54 -8.21
N GLU A 29 -9.26 -5.58 -9.01
CA GLU A 29 -9.90 -6.88 -8.79
C GLU A 29 -9.54 -7.48 -7.43
N TRP A 30 -8.28 -7.36 -7.03
CA TRP A 30 -7.82 -7.82 -5.71
C TRP A 30 -8.49 -7.05 -4.57
N VAL A 31 -8.63 -5.73 -4.70
CA VAL A 31 -9.32 -4.87 -3.72
C VAL A 31 -10.81 -5.18 -3.63
N GLU A 32 -11.47 -5.36 -4.77
CA GLU A 32 -12.89 -5.75 -4.81
C GLU A 32 -13.11 -7.12 -4.13
N GLY A 33 -12.16 -8.04 -4.25
CA GLY A 33 -12.17 -9.29 -3.49
C GLY A 33 -12.15 -9.09 -1.97
N TRP A 34 -11.39 -8.10 -1.46
CA TRP A 34 -11.42 -7.72 -0.05
C TRP A 34 -12.73 -7.06 0.36
N ARG A 35 -13.35 -6.23 -0.50
CA ARG A 35 -14.66 -5.64 -0.24
C ARG A 35 -15.78 -6.68 -0.12
N ARG A 36 -15.65 -7.81 -0.84
CA ARG A 36 -16.58 -8.94 -0.79
C ARG A 36 -16.30 -9.94 0.34
N GLY A 37 -15.28 -9.67 1.17
CA GLY A 37 -14.92 -10.49 2.34
C GLY A 37 -13.47 -10.96 2.29
N ALA A 38 -13.10 -11.78 1.31
CA ALA A 38 -11.72 -12.21 1.14
C ALA A 38 -11.42 -12.55 -0.33
N PRO A 39 -10.34 -12.01 -0.93
CA PRO A 39 -9.91 -12.42 -2.24
C PRO A 39 -9.33 -13.85 -2.22
N PRO A 40 -9.36 -14.56 -3.35
CA PRO A 40 -8.72 -15.88 -3.47
C PRO A 40 -7.21 -15.85 -3.21
N LYS A 41 -6.56 -14.70 -3.48
CA LYS A 41 -5.17 -14.44 -3.12
C LYS A 41 -5.10 -13.30 -2.12
N ARG A 42 -4.62 -13.58 -0.90
CA ARG A 42 -4.52 -12.59 0.19
C ARG A 42 -3.37 -11.61 0.03
N ALA A 43 -2.38 -11.92 -0.82
CA ALA A 43 -1.21 -11.09 -1.04
C ALA A 43 -1.10 -10.66 -2.51
N LEU A 44 -0.61 -9.44 -2.71
CA LEU A 44 -0.28 -8.88 -4.01
C LEU A 44 1.24 -8.64 -4.08
N LEU A 45 1.89 -9.13 -5.14
CA LEU A 45 3.30 -8.87 -5.40
C LEU A 45 3.44 -7.86 -6.55
N LEU A 46 3.93 -6.66 -6.24
CA LEU A 46 4.27 -5.64 -7.23
C LEU A 46 5.73 -5.82 -7.65
N TYR A 47 5.98 -6.15 -8.92
CA TYR A 47 7.33 -6.37 -9.46
C TYR A 47 7.54 -5.56 -10.74
N GLY A 48 8.81 -5.26 -11.05
CA GLY A 48 9.21 -4.50 -12.24
C GLY A 48 10.40 -3.57 -11.99
N PRO A 49 10.90 -2.89 -13.03
CA PRO A 49 12.10 -2.04 -12.99
C PRO A 49 12.04 -0.95 -11.90
N PRO A 50 13.17 -0.48 -11.34
CA PRO A 50 13.18 0.66 -10.43
C PRO A 50 12.52 1.89 -11.10
N GLY A 51 11.81 2.70 -10.32
CA GLY A 51 11.09 3.87 -10.86
C GLY A 51 9.75 3.58 -11.55
N SER A 52 9.32 2.31 -11.69
CA SER A 52 8.03 1.97 -12.32
C SER A 52 6.78 2.32 -11.49
N GLY A 53 6.93 2.93 -10.32
CA GLY A 53 5.81 3.36 -9.47
C GLY A 53 5.23 2.30 -8.52
N LYS A 54 5.89 1.14 -8.32
CA LYS A 54 5.41 0.08 -7.41
C LYS A 54 5.04 0.59 -6.00
N THR A 55 5.98 1.28 -5.36
CA THR A 55 5.78 1.85 -4.02
C THR A 55 4.66 2.89 -4.03
N THR A 56 4.64 3.74 -5.05
CA THR A 56 3.59 4.74 -5.25
C THR A 56 2.20 4.10 -5.40
N VAL A 57 2.08 3.01 -6.17
CA VAL A 57 0.81 2.30 -6.35
C VAL A 57 0.31 1.72 -5.03
N ALA A 58 1.18 1.12 -4.22
CA ALA A 58 0.80 0.63 -2.90
C ALA A 58 0.34 1.76 -1.96
N GLN A 59 1.06 2.89 -1.96
CA GLN A 59 0.69 4.07 -1.17
C GLN A 59 -0.64 4.70 -1.62
N ALA A 60 -0.81 4.89 -2.93
CA ALA A 60 -2.04 5.42 -3.51
C ALA A 60 -3.24 4.51 -3.24
N LEU A 61 -3.04 3.18 -3.33
CA LEU A 61 -4.09 2.22 -3.00
C LEU A 61 -4.52 2.33 -1.54
N ALA A 62 -3.57 2.36 -0.61
CA ALA A 62 -3.88 2.48 0.81
C ALA A 62 -4.62 3.78 1.12
N GLN A 63 -4.21 4.91 0.54
CA GLN A 63 -4.93 6.18 0.67
C GLN A 63 -6.35 6.11 0.09
N GLU A 64 -6.51 5.58 -1.12
CA GLU A 64 -7.81 5.47 -1.79
C GLU A 64 -8.78 4.57 -1.03
N MET A 65 -8.26 3.55 -0.34
CA MET A 65 -9.05 2.62 0.47
C MET A 65 -9.21 3.05 1.93
N GLY A 66 -8.56 4.13 2.35
CA GLY A 66 -8.54 4.56 3.76
C GLY A 66 -7.86 3.55 4.69
N TRP A 67 -6.91 2.76 4.18
CA TRP A 67 -6.16 1.80 4.96
C TRP A 67 -4.94 2.43 5.62
N ASP A 68 -4.63 2.00 6.85
CA ASP A 68 -3.36 2.32 7.48
C ASP A 68 -2.23 1.60 6.74
N LEU A 69 -1.29 2.37 6.21
CA LEU A 69 -0.15 1.82 5.48
C LEU A 69 1.02 1.59 6.44
N ILE A 70 1.39 0.32 6.60
CA ILE A 70 2.63 -0.07 7.25
C ILE A 70 3.65 -0.42 6.16
N GLN A 71 4.65 0.45 6.02
CA GLN A 71 5.73 0.25 5.06
C GLN A 71 7.00 -0.19 5.78
N LEU A 72 7.50 -1.37 5.43
CA LEU A 72 8.77 -1.89 5.91
C LEU A 72 9.78 -1.85 4.77
N ASN A 73 10.89 -1.15 4.97
CA ASN A 73 11.99 -1.09 4.02
C ASN A 73 13.08 -2.09 4.41
N ALA A 74 13.67 -2.74 3.41
CA ALA A 74 14.77 -3.70 3.58
C ALA A 74 16.06 -3.07 4.14
N SER A 75 16.22 -1.74 4.06
CA SER A 75 17.33 -1.01 4.69
C SER A 75 17.13 -0.81 6.19
N ASP A 76 15.88 -0.69 6.65
CA ASP A 76 15.63 -0.12 7.98
C ASP A 76 15.53 -1.20 9.05
N GLN A 77 14.97 -2.38 8.74
CA GLN A 77 14.74 -3.41 9.77
C GLN A 77 14.81 -4.82 9.16
N ARG A 78 15.95 -5.52 9.34
CA ARG A 78 16.19 -6.88 8.84
C ARG A 78 15.93 -7.99 9.86
N THR A 79 15.43 -7.68 11.05
CA THR A 79 15.22 -8.69 12.09
C THR A 79 13.79 -9.20 12.05
N PHE A 80 13.62 -10.52 11.91
CA PHE A 80 12.32 -11.21 11.96
C PHE A 80 11.48 -10.81 13.18
N GLU A 81 12.13 -10.52 14.31
CA GLU A 81 11.47 -10.06 15.54
C GLU A 81 10.74 -8.73 15.36
N VAL A 82 11.33 -7.80 14.62
CA VAL A 82 10.71 -6.48 14.38
C VAL A 82 9.52 -6.61 13.45
N LEU A 83 9.63 -7.45 12.41
CA LEU A 83 8.52 -7.80 11.55
C LEU A 83 7.38 -8.44 12.34
N LYS A 84 7.69 -9.41 13.22
CA LYS A 84 6.70 -10.10 14.06
C LYS A 84 6.03 -9.15 15.04
N ARG A 85 6.77 -8.20 15.62
CA ARG A 85 6.22 -7.19 16.53
C ARG A 85 5.28 -6.24 15.78
N VAL A 86 5.77 -5.58 14.72
CA VAL A 86 4.98 -4.57 13.99
C VAL A 86 3.77 -5.20 13.31
N ALA A 87 3.94 -6.30 12.59
CA ALA A 87 2.84 -6.95 11.90
C ALA A 87 1.89 -7.67 12.87
N GLY A 88 2.42 -8.27 13.94
CA GLY A 88 1.62 -8.94 14.97
C GLY A 88 0.76 -7.96 15.76
N GLU A 89 1.35 -6.85 16.23
CA GLU A 89 0.60 -5.79 16.93
C GLU A 89 -0.43 -5.15 15.99
N ALA A 90 -0.07 -4.81 14.74
CA ALA A 90 -1.02 -4.23 13.80
C ALA A 90 -2.17 -5.16 13.39
N ALA A 91 -1.96 -6.48 13.41
CA ALA A 91 -3.01 -7.46 13.11
C ALA A 91 -3.93 -7.73 14.30
N LEU A 92 -3.44 -7.57 15.54
CA LEU A 92 -4.16 -7.89 16.78
C LEU A 92 -4.86 -6.69 17.39
N THR A 93 -4.26 -5.50 17.30
CA THR A 93 -4.86 -4.24 17.73
C THR A 93 -5.41 -3.50 16.51
N GLY A 94 -6.73 -3.36 16.44
CA GLY A 94 -7.37 -2.54 15.41
C GLY A 94 -6.78 -1.13 15.35
N THR A 95 -6.61 -0.62 14.12
CA THR A 95 -6.20 0.74 13.73
C THR A 95 -5.28 1.44 14.73
N LEU A 96 -3.96 1.28 14.56
CA LEU A 96 -2.93 1.87 15.42
C LEU A 96 -3.03 3.40 15.54
N THR A 97 -3.68 4.05 14.56
CA THR A 97 -3.96 5.49 14.58
C THR A 97 -5.47 5.70 14.48
N GLY A 98 -6.14 6.08 15.57
CA GLY A 98 -7.60 6.21 15.68
C GLY A 98 -8.31 7.17 14.69
N ARG A 99 -8.26 6.88 13.39
CA ARG A 99 -9.06 7.49 12.33
C ARG A 99 -10.22 6.56 11.96
N GLY A 100 -11.02 6.22 12.96
CA GLY A 100 -12.31 5.53 12.80
C GLY A 100 -13.36 6.30 13.59
N GLY A 101 -13.64 7.54 13.16
CA GLY A 101 -14.51 8.45 13.89
C GLY A 101 -15.07 9.53 12.98
N ARG A 102 -16.02 9.14 12.13
CA ARG A 102 -17.29 9.82 11.83
C ARG A 102 -18.08 9.01 10.81
#